data_AF-A0AA86UT67-F1
#
_entry.id   AF-A0AA86UT67-F1
#
_cell.length_a   1.000
_cell.length_b   1.000
_cell.length_c   1.000
_cell.angle_alpha   90.00
_cell.angle_beta   90.00
_cell.angle_gamma   90.00
#
_symmetry.space_group_name_H-M   'P 1'
#
loop_
_entity.id
_entity.type
_entity.pdbx_description
1 polymer ?
#
loop_
_entity_poly.entity_id
_entity_poly.type
_entity_poly.pdbx_seq_one_letter_code
_entity_poly.pdbx_strand_id
1 'polypeptide(L)'
;MQILEYSVESEYDQTMIKFQQQKIINKTLRIGFNKHLESLDFVQQLEIEKLLIYNCENIVPKLNSITIYQLQMNSCKLYNDDIESIQLENLKILHLQKNRLRNIESIVKFQHLQELDLEYNINININPIHKLQCLRSLNLSWCCLKSIENICKIRSLKELKLIGNKEIIITPLQCLTGLTCLHLDGCNIDNVTALQPLVNLTQLYLYANRLVFIEPLKYLVNLESLNLRFNNIQSQNFKPIKNHVNYSQYDIANQYKPNPQQWKLANQMKLILPFINQSL
;
A
#
# COMPACT_ATOMS: atom_id res chain seq x y z
N MET A 1 22.35 -20.47 9.64
CA MET A 1 21.89 -19.51 8.61
C MET A 1 21.99 -18.12 9.23
N GLN A 2 23.16 -17.49 9.11
CA GLN A 2 23.37 -16.13 9.64
C GLN A 2 22.67 -15.14 8.72
N ILE A 3 21.68 -14.44 9.27
CA ILE A 3 21.16 -13.21 8.66
C ILE A 3 22.29 -12.19 8.84
N LEU A 4 23.07 -11.94 7.79
CA LEU A 4 23.95 -10.78 7.76
C LEU A 4 23.10 -9.59 7.28
N GLU A 5 22.51 -8.85 8.21
CA GLU A 5 21.99 -7.52 7.92
C GLU A 5 23.19 -6.61 7.67
N TYR A 6 23.55 -6.41 6.41
CA TYR A 6 24.39 -5.28 6.04
C TYR A 6 23.46 -4.07 5.91
N SER A 7 23.23 -3.38 7.02
CA SER A 7 22.86 -1.97 6.96
C SER A 7 24.11 -1.22 6.54
N VAL A 8 24.12 -0.68 5.33
CA VAL A 8 25.08 0.38 5.00
C VAL A 8 24.55 1.65 5.64
N GLU A 9 24.67 1.74 6.97
CA GLU A 9 24.62 2.99 7.73
C GLU A 9 26.04 3.55 7.74
N SER A 10 26.53 4.06 6.60
CA SER A 10 27.83 4.74 6.58
C SER A 10 27.70 6.15 6.05
N GLU A 11 27.92 7.12 6.93
CA GLU A 11 28.11 8.54 6.63
C GLU A 11 29.41 8.83 5.85
N TYR A 12 30.21 7.83 5.47
CA TYR A 12 31.47 8.06 4.75
C TYR A 12 31.76 7.00 3.69
N ASP A 13 32.30 7.49 2.58
CA ASP A 13 32.78 6.87 1.33
C ASP A 13 33.66 5.60 1.41
N GLN A 14 33.72 4.89 2.53
CA GLN A 14 34.62 3.74 2.72
C GLN A 14 33.96 2.36 2.53
N THR A 15 32.65 2.30 2.25
CA THR A 15 31.93 1.03 2.05
C THR A 15 32.16 0.39 0.68
N MET A 16 32.60 1.16 -0.32
CA MET A 16 32.85 0.68 -1.69
C MET A 16 33.91 -0.44 -1.77
N ILE A 17 34.88 -0.47 -0.85
CA ILE A 17 36.01 -1.42 -0.89
C ILE A 17 35.63 -2.81 -0.31
N LYS A 18 34.58 -2.92 0.53
CA LYS A 18 34.22 -4.21 1.16
C LYS A 18 33.31 -5.11 0.31
N PHE A 19 32.54 -4.56 -0.63
CA PHE A 19 31.63 -5.36 -1.48
C PHE A 19 32.36 -6.21 -2.54
N GLN A 20 33.54 -5.76 -3.01
CA GLN A 20 34.26 -6.43 -4.11
C GLN A 20 34.99 -7.73 -3.70
N GLN A 21 35.16 -8.01 -2.40
CA GLN A 21 36.00 -9.12 -1.94
C GLN A 21 35.24 -10.31 -1.32
N GLN A 22 33.91 -10.25 -1.20
CA GLN A 22 33.13 -11.35 -0.65
C GLN A 22 31.96 -11.71 -1.57
N LYS A 23 31.83 -12.99 -1.89
CA LYS A 23 30.68 -13.55 -2.61
C LYS A 23 29.45 -13.36 -1.73
N ILE A 24 28.68 -12.30 -1.98
CA ILE A 24 27.49 -11.97 -1.20
C ILE A 24 26.36 -12.90 -1.64
N ILE A 25 26.16 -13.96 -0.88
CA ILE A 25 25.03 -14.91 -1.03
C ILE A 25 23.88 -14.42 -0.14
N ASN A 26 23.53 -13.13 -0.23
CA ASN A 26 22.56 -12.52 0.67
C ASN A 26 21.26 -12.25 -0.09
N LYS A 27 20.17 -12.90 0.34
CA LYS A 27 18.86 -12.78 -0.33
C LYS A 27 18.29 -11.36 -0.29
N THR A 28 18.76 -10.49 0.60
CA THR A 28 18.27 -9.12 0.75
C THR A 28 19.41 -8.12 0.91
N LEU A 29 19.40 -7.05 0.11
CA LEU A 29 20.27 -5.88 0.24
C LEU A 29 19.44 -4.68 0.69
N ARG A 30 19.93 -3.95 1.70
CA ARG A 30 19.30 -2.73 2.23
C ARG A 30 20.24 -1.55 2.11
N ILE A 31 19.74 -0.44 1.56
CA ILE A 31 20.47 0.79 1.32
C ILE A 31 19.57 1.94 1.77
N GLY A 32 20.07 2.87 2.58
CA GLY A 32 19.26 4.01 2.94
C GLY A 32 19.99 5.12 3.67
N PHE A 33 19.24 6.20 3.93
CA PHE A 33 19.71 7.40 4.64
C PHE A 33 20.94 8.09 4.02
N ASN A 34 21.18 7.89 2.72
CA ASN A 34 22.34 8.48 2.05
C ASN A 34 21.91 9.58 1.07
N LYS A 35 22.15 10.83 1.45
CA LYS A 35 21.86 12.02 0.62
C LYS A 35 22.93 12.30 -0.44
N HIS A 36 24.10 11.66 -0.31
CA HIS A 36 25.27 11.88 -1.16
C HIS A 36 25.60 10.68 -2.03
N LEU A 37 24.81 9.60 -1.95
CA LEU A 37 25.01 8.44 -2.80
C LEU A 37 24.70 8.84 -4.25
N GLU A 38 25.72 8.80 -5.11
CA GLU A 38 25.61 9.26 -6.49
C GLU A 38 25.19 8.14 -7.46
N SER A 39 25.55 6.89 -7.16
CA SER A 39 25.22 5.74 -8.02
C SER A 39 25.13 4.42 -7.26
N LEU A 40 24.45 3.44 -7.89
CA LEU A 40 24.33 2.06 -7.43
C LEU A 40 24.77 1.07 -8.53
N ASP A 41 25.79 1.45 -9.30
CA ASP A 41 26.25 0.66 -10.45
C ASP A 41 26.83 -0.71 -10.05
N PHE A 42 27.35 -0.84 -8.83
CA PHE A 42 27.89 -2.09 -8.32
C PHE A 42 26.81 -3.17 -8.07
N VAL A 43 25.53 -2.79 -7.98
CA VAL A 43 24.44 -3.74 -7.68
C VAL A 43 24.36 -4.84 -8.73
N GLN A 44 24.74 -4.56 -9.98
CA GLN A 44 24.83 -5.55 -11.09
C GLN A 44 25.74 -6.73 -10.82
N GLN A 45 26.69 -6.58 -9.90
CA GLN A 45 27.67 -7.61 -9.58
C GLN A 45 27.18 -8.54 -8.45
N LEU A 46 25.98 -8.31 -7.92
CA LEU A 46 25.44 -9.02 -6.75
C LEU A 46 24.31 -9.97 -7.12
N GLU A 47 24.29 -11.14 -6.48
CA GLU A 47 23.18 -12.09 -6.53
C GLU A 47 22.21 -11.82 -5.36
N ILE A 48 21.16 -11.02 -5.59
CA ILE A 48 20.18 -10.63 -4.56
C ILE A 48 18.75 -10.93 -5.00
N GLU A 49 17.89 -11.41 -4.10
CA GLU A 49 16.47 -11.65 -4.39
C GLU A 49 15.59 -10.41 -4.10
N LYS A 50 16.05 -9.56 -3.16
CA LYS A 50 15.34 -8.39 -2.65
C LYS A 50 16.28 -7.19 -2.49
N LEU A 51 15.85 -6.05 -3.02
CA LEU A 51 16.54 -4.78 -2.88
C LEU A 51 15.63 -3.76 -2.19
N LEU A 52 16.10 -3.21 -1.08
CA LEU A 52 15.42 -2.18 -0.31
C LEU A 52 16.24 -0.89 -0.33
N ILE A 53 15.71 0.15 -0.96
CA ILE A 53 16.27 1.50 -1.00
C ILE A 53 15.29 2.43 -0.27
N TYR A 54 15.77 3.22 0.67
CA TYR A 54 14.92 4.16 1.40
C TYR A 54 15.64 5.45 1.77
N ASN A 55 14.98 6.60 1.57
CA ASN A 55 15.54 7.92 1.87
C ASN A 55 16.86 8.21 1.12
N CYS A 56 17.01 7.67 -0.09
CA CYS A 56 18.07 8.01 -1.04
C CYS A 56 17.46 8.78 -2.20
N GLU A 57 17.97 9.97 -2.52
CA GLU A 57 17.30 10.88 -3.44
C GLU A 57 17.81 10.75 -4.88
N ASN A 58 16.90 10.58 -5.83
CA ASN A 58 17.18 10.55 -7.27
C ASN A 58 18.17 9.46 -7.71
N ILE A 59 18.25 8.35 -6.96
CA ILE A 59 19.12 7.23 -7.29
C ILE A 59 18.28 6.13 -7.91
N VAL A 60 18.58 5.84 -9.18
CA VAL A 60 18.05 4.69 -9.87
C VAL A 60 19.17 3.67 -10.02
N PRO A 61 19.10 2.53 -9.32
CA PRO A 61 20.10 1.49 -9.51
C PRO A 61 20.02 0.96 -10.95
N LYS A 62 21.17 0.77 -11.60
CA LYS A 62 21.21 0.05 -12.87
C LYS A 62 21.01 -1.43 -12.57
N LEU A 63 19.78 -1.93 -12.72
CA LEU A 63 19.42 -3.31 -12.34
C LEU A 63 19.41 -4.30 -13.52
N ASN A 64 20.09 -3.96 -14.61
CA ASN A 64 20.14 -4.80 -15.80
C ASN A 64 20.82 -6.13 -15.48
N SER A 65 20.27 -7.23 -16.00
CA SER A 65 20.84 -8.58 -15.91
C SER A 65 20.88 -9.22 -14.50
N ILE A 66 20.15 -8.68 -13.52
CA ILE A 66 19.98 -9.28 -12.18
C ILE A 66 18.58 -9.88 -12.05
N THR A 67 18.46 -11.04 -11.39
CA THR A 67 17.15 -11.60 -11.03
C THR A 67 16.72 -11.10 -9.64
N ILE A 68 15.89 -10.06 -9.61
CA ILE A 68 15.28 -9.53 -8.38
C ILE A 68 13.77 -9.80 -8.41
N TYR A 69 13.24 -10.32 -7.29
CA TYR A 69 11.81 -10.58 -7.14
C TYR A 69 11.08 -9.50 -6.33
N GLN A 70 11.81 -8.73 -5.51
CA GLN A 70 11.26 -7.68 -4.65
C GLN A 70 12.11 -6.41 -4.72
N LEU A 71 11.50 -5.28 -5.09
CA LEU A 71 12.14 -3.98 -5.13
C LEU A 71 11.33 -2.98 -4.31
N GLN A 72 12.01 -2.29 -3.40
CA GLN A 72 11.44 -1.18 -2.63
C GLN A 72 12.33 0.05 -2.81
N MET A 73 11.74 1.18 -3.17
CA MET A 73 12.46 2.46 -3.33
C MET A 73 11.62 3.60 -2.75
N ASN A 74 11.55 3.66 -1.42
CA ASN A 74 10.58 4.50 -0.72
C ASN A 74 11.16 5.85 -0.34
N SER A 75 10.36 6.91 -0.50
CA SER A 75 10.79 8.28 -0.21
C SER A 75 12.07 8.66 -0.98
N CYS A 76 12.20 8.19 -2.22
CA CYS A 76 13.38 8.37 -3.06
C CYS A 76 13.26 9.55 -4.05
N LYS A 77 12.15 10.30 -4.00
CA LYS A 77 11.82 11.40 -4.91
C LYS A 77 11.71 10.97 -6.40
N LEU A 78 11.41 9.70 -6.66
CA LEU A 78 11.37 9.14 -8.01
C LEU A 78 10.21 9.68 -8.85
N TYR A 79 10.45 9.86 -10.14
CA TYR A 79 9.52 10.18 -11.21
C TYR A 79 9.32 9.00 -12.15
N ASN A 80 8.47 9.16 -13.16
CA ASN A 80 8.12 8.08 -14.08
C ASN A 80 9.31 7.56 -14.91
N ASP A 81 10.19 8.46 -15.35
CA ASP A 81 11.38 8.17 -16.15
C ASP A 81 12.41 7.34 -15.38
N ASP A 82 12.50 7.56 -14.06
CA ASP A 82 13.35 6.77 -13.18
C ASP A 82 12.98 5.29 -13.23
N ILE A 83 11.67 4.98 -13.26
CA ILE A 83 11.17 3.61 -13.35
C ILE A 83 11.30 3.04 -14.76
N GLU A 84 11.23 3.88 -15.79
CA GLU A 84 11.32 3.45 -17.19
C GLU A 84 12.63 2.72 -17.51
N SER A 85 13.73 3.17 -16.91
CA SER A 85 15.05 2.56 -17.08
C SER A 85 15.22 1.18 -16.41
N ILE A 86 14.36 0.81 -15.46
CA ILE A 86 14.53 -0.42 -14.65
C ILE A 86 14.10 -1.66 -15.44
N GLN A 87 15.01 -2.60 -15.69
CA GLN A 87 14.70 -3.84 -16.41
C GLN A 87 14.69 -5.04 -15.46
N LEU A 88 13.53 -5.33 -14.87
CA LEU A 88 13.32 -6.44 -13.92
C LEU A 88 12.09 -7.29 -14.29
N GLU A 89 12.22 -8.16 -15.28
CA GLU A 89 11.10 -8.92 -15.83
C GLU A 89 10.45 -9.88 -14.80
N ASN A 90 11.23 -10.39 -13.84
CA ASN A 90 10.77 -11.34 -12.82
C ASN A 90 10.20 -10.70 -11.55
N LEU A 91 10.03 -9.37 -11.54
CA LEU A 91 9.60 -8.64 -10.36
C LEU A 91 8.19 -9.04 -9.92
N LYS A 92 8.05 -9.43 -8.66
CA LYS A 92 6.77 -9.83 -8.04
C LYS A 92 6.24 -8.80 -7.05
N ILE A 93 7.13 -8.07 -6.37
CA ILE A 93 6.77 -7.07 -5.36
C ILE A 93 7.47 -5.76 -5.68
N LEU A 94 6.70 -4.68 -5.80
CA LEU A 94 7.21 -3.35 -6.09
C LEU A 94 6.62 -2.32 -5.14
N HIS A 95 7.48 -1.73 -4.31
CA HIS A 95 7.12 -0.74 -3.32
C HIS A 95 7.75 0.60 -3.68
N LEU A 96 6.92 1.61 -3.93
CA LEU A 96 7.31 2.93 -4.39
C LEU A 96 6.61 4.03 -3.58
N GLN A 97 6.39 3.79 -2.28
CA GLN A 97 5.71 4.73 -1.41
C GLN A 97 6.44 6.08 -1.35
N LYS A 98 5.69 7.18 -1.23
CA LYS A 98 6.21 8.54 -1.00
C LYS A 98 7.18 9.01 -2.09
N ASN A 99 6.90 8.65 -3.34
CA ASN A 99 7.59 9.17 -4.52
C ASN A 99 6.75 10.25 -5.22
N ARG A 100 7.12 10.60 -6.45
CA ARG A 100 6.52 11.68 -7.25
C ARG A 100 5.95 11.18 -8.58
N LEU A 101 5.58 9.90 -8.63
CA LEU A 101 5.01 9.28 -9.83
C LEU A 101 3.66 9.92 -10.17
N ARG A 102 3.46 10.21 -11.46
CA ARG A 102 2.24 10.80 -12.00
C ARG A 102 1.39 9.82 -12.78
N ASN A 103 1.96 8.70 -13.20
CA ASN A 103 1.23 7.59 -13.80
C ASN A 103 1.95 6.27 -13.49
N ILE A 104 1.45 5.17 -14.04
CA ILE A 104 2.04 3.83 -13.88
C ILE A 104 2.40 3.17 -15.23
N GLU A 105 2.51 3.92 -16.33
CA GLU A 105 2.82 3.34 -17.66
C GLU A 105 4.19 2.62 -17.64
N SER A 106 5.20 3.20 -16.98
CA SER A 106 6.50 2.55 -16.81
C SER A 106 6.49 1.33 -15.88
N ILE A 107 5.41 1.11 -15.11
CA ILE A 107 5.25 -0.05 -14.21
C ILE A 107 4.60 -1.23 -14.94
N VAL A 108 3.78 -0.98 -15.97
CA VAL A 108 3.02 -2.05 -16.63
C VAL A 108 3.89 -3.08 -17.35
N LYS A 109 5.19 -2.83 -17.54
CA LYS A 109 6.14 -3.83 -18.03
C LYS A 109 6.37 -5.00 -17.07
N PHE A 110 6.08 -4.84 -15.77
CA PHE A 110 6.26 -5.89 -14.77
C PHE A 110 5.05 -6.85 -14.75
N GLN A 111 4.95 -7.71 -15.77
CA GLN A 111 3.79 -8.57 -16.01
C GLN A 111 3.56 -9.64 -14.92
N HIS A 112 4.58 -9.98 -14.15
CA HIS A 112 4.51 -10.94 -13.03
C HIS A 112 4.24 -10.30 -11.67
N LEU A 113 3.96 -8.99 -11.63
CA LEU A 113 3.77 -8.26 -10.38
C LEU A 113 2.52 -8.75 -9.64
N GLN A 114 2.72 -9.10 -8.37
CA GLN A 114 1.70 -9.62 -7.45
C GLN A 114 1.35 -8.60 -6.35
N GLU A 115 2.30 -7.74 -5.99
CA GLU A 115 2.12 -6.70 -4.98
C GLU A 115 2.69 -5.37 -5.48
N LEU A 116 1.86 -4.33 -5.39
CA LEU A 116 2.21 -2.97 -5.79
C LEU A 116 1.79 -2.00 -4.70
N ASP A 117 2.77 -1.29 -4.14
CA ASP A 117 2.52 -0.21 -3.19
C ASP A 117 2.95 1.13 -3.78
N LEU A 118 1.95 2.00 -3.99
CA LEU A 118 2.10 3.34 -4.53
C LEU A 118 1.64 4.41 -3.54
N GLU A 119 1.52 4.09 -2.26
CA GLU A 119 1.06 5.01 -1.23
C GLU A 119 1.77 6.38 -1.34
N TYR A 120 0.99 7.46 -1.23
CA TYR A 120 1.51 8.82 -1.23
C TYR A 120 2.18 9.25 -2.56
N ASN A 121 1.78 8.67 -3.70
CA ASN A 121 2.03 9.24 -5.02
C ASN A 121 0.81 10.09 -5.44
N ILE A 122 0.84 11.37 -5.08
CA ILE A 122 -0.31 12.28 -5.17
C ILE A 122 -0.73 12.51 -6.63
N ASN A 123 -2.03 12.37 -6.90
CA ASN A 123 -2.68 12.52 -8.20
C ASN A 123 -2.14 11.54 -9.27
N ILE A 124 -1.71 10.35 -8.86
CA ILE A 124 -1.24 9.32 -9.79
C ILE A 124 -2.36 8.80 -10.70
N ASN A 125 -2.10 8.76 -12.01
CA ASN A 125 -2.99 8.16 -12.99
C ASN A 125 -2.76 6.64 -13.04
N ILE A 126 -3.79 5.89 -12.64
CA ILE A 126 -3.77 4.42 -12.59
C ILE A 126 -4.51 3.77 -13.77
N ASN A 127 -4.87 4.49 -14.83
CA ASN A 127 -5.66 3.95 -15.94
C ASN A 127 -5.14 2.60 -16.51
N PRO A 128 -3.82 2.41 -16.71
CA PRO A 128 -3.32 1.17 -17.30
C PRO A 128 -3.14 0.05 -16.25
N ILE A 129 -3.65 0.19 -15.01
CA ILE A 129 -3.52 -0.81 -13.93
C ILE A 129 -4.09 -2.17 -14.35
N HIS A 130 -5.10 -2.17 -15.21
CA HIS A 130 -5.68 -3.38 -15.79
C HIS A 130 -4.69 -4.21 -16.63
N LYS A 131 -3.51 -3.70 -16.97
CA LYS A 131 -2.45 -4.49 -17.62
C LYS A 131 -1.73 -5.43 -16.63
N LEU A 132 -1.82 -5.17 -15.31
CA LEU A 132 -1.19 -5.96 -14.25
C LEU A 132 -2.11 -7.10 -13.77
N GLN A 133 -2.32 -8.10 -14.62
CA GLN A 133 -3.30 -9.19 -14.39
C GLN A 133 -2.91 -10.19 -13.28
N CYS A 134 -1.66 -10.17 -12.81
CA CYS A 134 -1.19 -11.02 -11.71
C CYS A 134 -1.36 -10.38 -10.32
N LEU A 135 -1.83 -9.14 -10.24
CA LEU A 135 -1.84 -8.35 -9.02
C LEU A 135 -2.82 -8.91 -7.99
N ARG A 136 -2.34 -9.14 -6.78
CA ARG A 136 -3.09 -9.70 -5.63
C ARG A 136 -3.23 -8.69 -4.50
N SER A 137 -2.24 -7.83 -4.31
CA SER A 137 -2.26 -6.75 -3.31
C SER A 137 -1.93 -5.42 -3.96
N LEU A 138 -2.74 -4.40 -3.67
CA LEU A 138 -2.59 -3.05 -4.21
C LEU A 138 -2.81 -2.01 -3.12
N ASN A 139 -1.82 -1.16 -2.90
CA ASN A 139 -1.93 0.00 -2.02
C ASN A 139 -1.86 1.31 -2.83
N LEU A 140 -2.94 2.07 -2.77
CA LEU A 140 -3.15 3.36 -3.40
C LEU A 140 -3.58 4.41 -2.37
N SER A 141 -3.18 4.22 -1.11
CA SER A 141 -3.51 5.12 -0.01
C SER A 141 -2.85 6.49 -0.20
N TRP A 142 -3.54 7.54 0.21
CA TRP A 142 -3.04 8.93 0.17
C TRP A 142 -2.61 9.41 -1.23
N CYS A 143 -3.23 8.87 -2.28
CA CYS A 143 -2.94 9.22 -3.67
C CYS A 143 -3.85 10.33 -4.24
N CYS A 144 -4.81 10.85 -3.45
CA CYS A 144 -5.81 11.82 -3.90
C CYS A 144 -6.63 11.36 -5.13
N LEU A 145 -6.92 10.07 -5.21
CA LEU A 145 -7.69 9.48 -6.30
C LEU A 145 -9.16 9.90 -6.25
N LYS A 146 -9.73 10.18 -7.43
CA LYS A 146 -11.17 10.40 -7.62
C LYS A 146 -11.88 9.21 -8.26
N SER A 147 -11.19 8.48 -9.14
CA SER A 147 -11.72 7.34 -9.88
C SER A 147 -10.77 6.14 -9.83
N ILE A 148 -11.38 4.95 -9.79
CA ILE A 148 -10.73 3.64 -9.82
C ILE A 148 -11.41 2.70 -10.83
N GLU A 149 -12.13 3.22 -11.84
CA GLU A 149 -12.94 2.41 -12.77
C GLU A 149 -12.19 1.23 -13.41
N ASN A 150 -10.90 1.42 -13.73
CA ASN A 150 -10.09 0.39 -14.38
C ASN A 150 -9.68 -0.76 -13.46
N ILE A 151 -9.88 -0.64 -12.13
CA ILE A 151 -9.53 -1.71 -11.17
C ILE A 151 -10.42 -2.95 -11.34
N CYS A 152 -11.66 -2.78 -11.82
CA CYS A 152 -12.64 -3.86 -12.03
C CYS A 152 -12.13 -5.00 -12.95
N LYS A 153 -11.11 -4.71 -13.76
CA LYS A 153 -10.50 -5.65 -14.69
C LYS A 153 -9.44 -6.54 -14.04
N ILE A 154 -9.09 -6.32 -12.78
CA ILE A 154 -8.07 -7.07 -12.03
C ILE A 154 -8.77 -8.02 -11.05
N ARG A 155 -9.35 -9.10 -11.61
CA ARG A 155 -10.13 -10.07 -10.81
C ARG A 155 -9.27 -10.91 -9.86
N SER A 156 -7.95 -10.88 -10.02
CA SER A 156 -6.97 -11.54 -9.15
C SER A 156 -6.79 -10.86 -7.79
N LEU A 157 -7.28 -9.62 -7.63
CA LEU A 157 -7.04 -8.81 -6.46
C LEU A 157 -7.70 -9.40 -5.20
N LYS A 158 -6.93 -9.50 -4.12
CA LYS A 158 -7.33 -10.02 -2.81
C LYS A 158 -7.29 -8.97 -1.72
N GLU A 159 -6.33 -8.06 -1.81
CA GLU A 159 -6.14 -6.96 -0.88
C GLU A 159 -6.11 -5.62 -1.62
N LEU A 160 -6.88 -4.65 -1.13
CA LEU A 160 -6.91 -3.30 -1.66
C LEU A 160 -6.91 -2.26 -0.54
N LYS A 161 -5.96 -1.33 -0.59
CA LYS A 161 -5.86 -0.19 0.32
C LYS A 161 -6.06 1.12 -0.44
N LEU A 162 -7.05 1.89 -0.01
CA LEU A 162 -7.45 3.17 -0.61
C LEU A 162 -7.53 4.30 0.44
N ILE A 163 -6.86 4.14 1.58
CA ILE A 163 -6.96 5.02 2.75
C ILE A 163 -6.71 6.48 2.37
N GLY A 164 -7.51 7.41 2.89
CA GLY A 164 -7.28 8.85 2.76
C GLY A 164 -7.58 9.45 1.37
N ASN A 165 -8.14 8.69 0.43
CA ASN A 165 -8.61 9.22 -0.85
C ASN A 165 -10.00 9.88 -0.69
N LYS A 166 -10.01 11.11 -0.17
CA LYS A 166 -11.22 11.84 0.28
C LYS A 166 -12.30 12.15 -0.77
N GLU A 167 -11.99 12.02 -2.05
CA GLU A 167 -12.89 12.29 -3.18
C GLU A 167 -13.19 11.01 -4.00
N ILE A 168 -12.83 9.83 -3.47
CA ILE A 168 -12.94 8.57 -4.22
C ILE A 168 -14.39 8.14 -4.41
N ILE A 169 -14.73 7.76 -5.65
CA ILE A 169 -15.97 7.06 -5.98
C ILE A 169 -15.72 5.56 -5.90
N ILE A 170 -16.39 4.88 -4.96
CA ILE A 170 -16.19 3.44 -4.70
C ILE A 170 -17.12 2.51 -5.49
N THR A 171 -18.04 3.03 -6.30
CA THR A 171 -18.94 2.22 -7.14
C THR A 171 -18.23 1.11 -7.95
N PRO A 172 -17.03 1.35 -8.53
CA PRO A 172 -16.30 0.29 -9.24
C PRO A 172 -15.95 -0.94 -8.38
N LEU A 173 -15.87 -0.81 -7.06
CA LEU A 173 -15.50 -1.93 -6.19
C LEU A 173 -16.47 -3.12 -6.29
N GLN A 174 -17.72 -2.90 -6.68
CA GLN A 174 -18.75 -3.94 -6.81
C GLN A 174 -18.34 -5.12 -7.72
N CYS A 175 -17.39 -4.92 -8.64
CA CYS A 175 -16.90 -5.95 -9.55
C CYS A 175 -15.78 -6.82 -8.95
N LEU A 176 -15.21 -6.44 -7.81
CA LEU A 176 -14.05 -7.11 -7.19
C LEU A 176 -14.46 -8.20 -6.19
N THR A 177 -15.38 -9.08 -6.58
CA THR A 177 -16.00 -10.10 -5.70
C THR A 177 -14.99 -11.09 -5.09
N GLY A 178 -13.76 -11.14 -5.61
CA GLY A 178 -12.67 -11.95 -5.08
C GLY A 178 -11.88 -11.32 -3.91
N LEU A 179 -12.14 -10.06 -3.53
CA LEU A 179 -11.47 -9.38 -2.43
C LEU A 179 -11.76 -10.05 -1.08
N THR A 180 -10.72 -10.11 -0.24
CA THR A 180 -10.80 -10.62 1.13
C THR A 180 -10.46 -9.53 2.15
N CYS A 181 -9.63 -8.55 1.79
CA CYS A 181 -9.26 -7.43 2.65
C CYS A 181 -9.40 -6.08 1.94
N LEU A 182 -10.11 -5.14 2.56
CA LEU A 182 -10.37 -3.81 2.01
C LEU A 182 -10.21 -2.71 3.07
N HIS A 183 -9.33 -1.75 2.78
CA HIS A 183 -9.14 -0.55 3.60
C HIS A 183 -9.64 0.71 2.89
N LEU A 184 -10.60 1.39 3.52
CA LEU A 184 -11.27 2.59 3.02
C LEU A 184 -11.30 3.70 4.09
N ASP A 185 -10.35 3.68 5.02
CA ASP A 185 -10.32 4.62 6.15
C ASP A 185 -10.12 6.07 5.69
N GLY A 186 -10.87 7.01 6.25
CA GLY A 186 -10.70 8.44 6.00
C GLY A 186 -11.03 8.91 4.57
N CYS A 187 -11.88 8.17 3.86
CA CYS A 187 -12.24 8.45 2.45
C CYS A 187 -13.49 9.33 2.27
N ASN A 188 -14.08 9.85 3.36
CA ASN A 188 -15.36 10.61 3.35
C ASN A 188 -16.57 9.84 2.80
N ILE A 189 -16.55 8.51 2.85
CA ILE A 189 -17.63 7.67 2.33
C ILE A 189 -18.88 7.80 3.20
N ASP A 190 -20.03 8.02 2.58
CA ASP A 190 -21.36 8.04 3.23
C ASP A 190 -22.28 6.90 2.78
N ASN A 191 -21.93 6.21 1.69
CA ASN A 191 -22.68 5.11 1.10
C ASN A 191 -21.77 3.92 0.77
N VAL A 192 -22.15 2.73 1.24
CA VAL A 192 -21.41 1.46 1.07
C VAL A 192 -22.17 0.41 0.25
N THR A 193 -23.19 0.80 -0.51
CA THR A 193 -23.96 -0.12 -1.38
C THR A 193 -23.06 -0.85 -2.38
N ALA A 194 -22.01 -0.20 -2.88
CA ALA A 194 -21.03 -0.82 -3.78
C ALA A 194 -20.32 -2.04 -3.17
N LEU A 195 -20.33 -2.20 -1.84
CA LEU A 195 -19.67 -3.31 -1.15
C LEU A 195 -20.56 -4.55 -1.06
N GLN A 196 -21.88 -4.47 -1.30
CA GLN A 196 -22.80 -5.61 -1.15
C GLN A 196 -22.35 -6.89 -1.87
N PRO A 197 -21.79 -6.84 -3.10
CA PRO A 197 -21.38 -8.05 -3.80
C PRO A 197 -20.10 -8.70 -3.27
N LEU A 198 -19.38 -8.05 -2.36
CA LEU A 198 -18.06 -8.47 -1.89
C LEU A 198 -18.15 -9.52 -0.77
N VAL A 199 -18.95 -10.56 -0.99
CA VAL A 199 -19.28 -11.59 0.00
C VAL A 199 -18.07 -12.36 0.54
N ASN A 200 -16.92 -12.31 -0.14
CA ASN A 200 -15.67 -12.94 0.29
C ASN A 200 -14.82 -12.07 1.22
N LEU A 201 -15.24 -10.83 1.55
CA LEU A 201 -14.52 -9.99 2.49
C LEU A 201 -14.51 -10.61 3.88
N THR A 202 -13.31 -10.79 4.43
CA THR A 202 -13.08 -11.17 5.83
C THR A 202 -12.63 -9.98 6.66
N GLN A 203 -12.02 -8.96 6.04
CA GLN A 203 -11.55 -7.75 6.72
C GLN A 203 -12.02 -6.49 5.98
N LEU A 204 -12.68 -5.59 6.71
CA LEU A 204 -13.17 -4.32 6.18
C LEU A 204 -12.91 -3.17 7.16
N TYR A 205 -12.16 -2.16 6.70
CA TYR A 205 -11.82 -0.99 7.51
C TYR A 205 -12.44 0.27 6.91
N LEU A 206 -13.34 0.88 7.66
CA LEU A 206 -14.14 2.05 7.28
C LEU A 206 -14.01 3.18 8.33
N TYR A 207 -12.91 3.22 9.05
CA TYR A 207 -12.63 4.21 10.09
C TYR A 207 -12.71 5.64 9.55
N ALA A 208 -13.22 6.58 10.34
CA ALA A 208 -13.25 8.01 10.04
C ALA A 208 -13.94 8.41 8.72
N ASN A 209 -14.98 7.68 8.32
CA ASN A 209 -15.84 8.02 7.19
C ASN A 209 -17.02 8.92 7.63
N ARG A 210 -18.15 8.89 6.90
CA ARG A 210 -19.36 9.69 7.13
C ARG A 210 -20.62 8.82 7.11
N LEU A 211 -20.49 7.51 7.32
CA LEU A 211 -21.59 6.56 7.21
C LEU A 211 -22.66 6.86 8.23
N VAL A 212 -23.92 6.87 7.79
CA VAL A 212 -25.11 6.94 8.65
C VAL A 212 -25.82 5.60 8.66
N PHE A 213 -25.91 4.96 7.49
CA PHE A 213 -26.55 3.67 7.28
C PHE A 213 -25.53 2.63 6.82
N ILE A 214 -25.64 1.43 7.39
CA ILE A 214 -24.72 0.31 7.12
C ILE A 214 -25.48 -0.98 6.76
N GLU A 215 -26.77 -0.88 6.43
CA GLU A 215 -27.57 -2.02 6.00
C GLU A 215 -26.90 -2.83 4.87
N PRO A 216 -26.24 -2.22 3.85
CA PRO A 216 -25.52 -2.97 2.83
C PRO A 216 -24.47 -3.96 3.36
N LEU A 217 -23.90 -3.73 4.55
CA LEU A 217 -22.87 -4.59 5.11
C LEU A 217 -23.44 -5.95 5.58
N LYS A 218 -24.77 -6.11 5.70
CA LYS A 218 -25.40 -7.38 6.10
C LYS A 218 -25.12 -8.55 5.13
N TYR A 219 -24.76 -8.24 3.88
CA TYR A 219 -24.44 -9.24 2.87
C TYR A 219 -23.00 -9.77 2.95
N LEU A 220 -22.14 -9.12 3.74
CA LEU A 220 -20.75 -9.50 3.94
C LEU A 220 -20.64 -10.60 5.01
N VAL A 221 -21.21 -11.75 4.69
CA VAL A 221 -21.45 -12.86 5.63
C VAL A 221 -20.18 -13.54 6.16
N ASN A 222 -19.04 -13.31 5.50
CA ASN A 222 -17.74 -13.87 5.88
C ASN A 222 -16.86 -12.87 6.65
N LEU A 223 -17.38 -11.70 7.04
CA LEU A 223 -16.59 -10.70 7.78
C LEU A 223 -16.17 -11.24 9.15
N GLU A 224 -14.88 -11.15 9.43
CA GLU A 224 -14.26 -11.50 10.70
C GLU A 224 -13.80 -10.24 11.44
N SER A 225 -13.35 -9.22 10.70
CA SER A 225 -12.87 -7.94 11.22
C SER A 225 -13.57 -6.76 10.53
N LEU A 226 -14.15 -5.86 11.32
CA LEU A 226 -14.84 -4.67 10.83
C LEU A 226 -14.55 -3.46 11.73
N ASN A 227 -13.99 -2.40 11.17
CA ASN A 227 -13.79 -1.14 11.88
C ASN A 227 -14.73 -0.05 11.34
N LEU A 228 -15.70 0.36 12.15
CA LEU A 228 -16.69 1.41 11.83
C LEU A 228 -16.53 2.67 12.70
N ARG A 229 -15.42 2.79 13.43
CA ARG A 229 -15.21 3.92 14.34
C ARG A 229 -15.16 5.23 13.56
N PHE A 230 -15.61 6.29 14.21
CA PHE A 230 -15.65 7.66 13.74
C PHE A 230 -16.45 7.86 12.44
N ASN A 231 -17.57 7.15 12.35
CA ASN A 231 -18.66 7.43 11.42
C ASN A 231 -19.77 8.20 12.13
N ASN A 232 -20.94 8.34 11.49
CA ASN A 232 -22.12 9.02 12.03
C ASN A 232 -23.26 8.01 12.28
N ILE A 233 -22.92 6.76 12.65
CA ILE A 233 -23.88 5.66 12.75
C ILE A 233 -24.61 5.74 14.08
N GLN A 234 -25.93 5.83 14.03
CA GLN A 234 -26.76 5.80 15.24
C GLN A 234 -26.91 4.37 15.77
N SER A 235 -27.12 4.21 17.08
CA SER A 235 -27.20 2.91 17.75
C SER A 235 -28.22 1.94 17.12
N GLN A 236 -29.36 2.45 16.63
CA GLN A 236 -30.37 1.64 15.94
C GLN A 236 -29.90 1.07 14.59
N ASN A 237 -28.92 1.70 13.94
CA ASN A 237 -28.45 1.31 12.60
C ASN A 237 -27.42 0.18 12.64
N PHE A 238 -27.02 -0.28 13.83
CA PHE A 238 -26.17 -1.46 13.99
C PHE A 238 -26.95 -2.79 13.93
N LYS A 239 -28.29 -2.76 14.02
CA LYS A 239 -29.13 -3.97 13.96
C LYS A 239 -28.83 -4.90 12.78
N PRO A 240 -28.59 -4.43 11.53
CA PRO A 240 -28.40 -5.31 10.38
C PRO A 240 -27.19 -6.24 10.45
N ILE A 241 -26.18 -5.88 11.26
CA ILE A 241 -24.88 -6.58 11.27
C ILE A 241 -24.60 -7.33 12.57
N LYS A 242 -25.38 -7.10 13.64
CA LYS A 242 -25.19 -7.66 14.99
C LYS A 242 -25.12 -9.19 15.08
N ASN A 243 -25.62 -9.92 14.08
CA ASN A 243 -25.75 -11.38 14.15
C ASN A 243 -24.61 -12.14 13.45
N HIS A 244 -23.75 -11.47 12.69
CA HIS A 244 -22.83 -12.15 11.77
C HIS A 244 -21.34 -11.98 12.11
N VAL A 245 -20.98 -11.09 13.04
CA VAL A 245 -19.57 -10.82 13.38
C VAL A 245 -19.47 -10.52 14.88
N ASN A 246 -18.44 -11.07 15.52
CA ASN A 246 -18.15 -10.82 16.92
C ASN A 246 -17.44 -9.46 17.06
N TYR A 247 -18.21 -8.37 17.13
CA TYR A 247 -17.64 -7.02 17.26
C TYR A 247 -17.13 -6.79 18.67
N SER A 248 -15.90 -6.29 18.81
CA SER A 248 -15.52 -5.67 20.08
C SER A 248 -16.41 -4.44 20.29
N GLN A 249 -16.81 -4.17 21.54
CA GLN A 249 -17.58 -2.96 21.86
C GLN A 249 -16.83 -1.69 21.39
N TYR A 250 -15.49 -1.75 21.35
CA TYR A 250 -14.62 -0.65 20.93
C TYR A 250 -14.67 -0.34 19.42
N ASP A 251 -15.04 -1.29 18.57
CA ASP A 251 -15.08 -1.10 17.11
C ASP A 251 -16.32 -0.32 16.65
N ILE A 252 -17.36 -0.30 17.48
CA ILE A 252 -18.64 0.35 17.17
C ILE A 252 -18.96 1.54 18.09
N ALA A 253 -18.40 1.61 19.30
CA ALA A 253 -18.80 2.58 20.32
C ALA A 253 -18.38 4.04 20.04
N ASN A 254 -17.34 4.27 19.23
CA ASN A 254 -16.82 5.63 19.02
C ASN A 254 -17.30 6.22 17.70
N GLN A 255 -18.44 6.91 17.70
CA GLN A 255 -19.03 7.58 16.52
C GLN A 255 -18.82 9.10 16.51
N TYR A 256 -18.02 9.65 17.43
CA TYR A 256 -17.70 11.09 17.46
C TYR A 256 -16.22 11.31 17.16
N LYS A 257 -15.88 11.97 16.05
CA LYS A 257 -14.48 12.25 15.65
C LYS A 257 -13.73 12.96 16.79
N PRO A 258 -12.46 12.60 17.09
CA PRO A 258 -11.65 13.36 18.03
C PRO A 258 -11.52 14.80 17.53
N ASN A 259 -11.37 15.76 18.43
CA ASN A 259 -11.33 17.17 18.05
C ASN A 259 -10.14 17.44 17.07
N PRO A 260 -10.20 18.52 16.26
CA PRO A 260 -9.16 18.80 15.25
C PRO A 260 -7.73 18.96 15.81
N GLN A 261 -7.59 19.32 17.08
CA GLN A 261 -6.29 19.41 17.76
C GLN A 261 -5.72 18.03 18.07
N GLN A 262 -6.54 17.11 18.60
CA GLN A 262 -6.22 15.70 18.81
C GLN A 262 -5.86 15.01 17.49
N TRP A 263 -6.57 15.35 16.40
CA TRP A 263 -6.28 14.86 15.06
C TRP A 263 -4.95 15.39 14.50
N LYS A 264 -4.63 16.68 14.68
CA LYS A 264 -3.34 17.26 14.27
C LYS A 264 -2.18 16.65 15.06
N LEU A 265 -2.32 16.47 16.38
CA LEU A 265 -1.34 15.79 17.23
C LEU A 265 -1.11 14.34 16.81
N ALA A 266 -2.18 13.57 16.54
CA ALA A 266 -2.06 12.19 16.08
C ALA A 266 -1.35 12.06 14.72
N ASN A 267 -1.61 12.99 13.79
CA ASN A 267 -0.93 13.05 12.49
C ASN A 267 0.54 13.51 12.60
N GLN A 268 0.83 14.51 13.43
CA GLN A 268 2.18 15.05 13.61
C GLN A 268 3.11 14.09 14.35
N MET A 269 2.58 13.26 15.26
CA MET A 269 3.38 12.32 16.06
C MET A 269 3.63 10.95 15.37
N LYS A 270 3.28 10.77 14.08
CA LYS A 270 3.22 9.42 13.44
C LYS A 270 2.39 8.39 14.23
N LEU A 271 1.52 8.84 15.15
CA LEU A 271 0.75 7.98 16.05
C LEU A 271 -0.41 7.26 15.36
N ILE A 272 -0.71 7.56 14.09
CA ILE A 272 -1.71 6.80 13.32
C ILE A 272 -1.22 5.39 12.98
N LEU A 273 0.09 5.17 12.83
CA LEU A 273 0.64 3.82 12.60
C LEU A 273 0.38 2.86 13.79
N PRO A 274 0.61 3.24 15.06
CA PRO A 274 0.33 2.34 16.18
C PRO A 274 -1.17 2.14 16.50
N PHE A 275 -2.09 3.04 16.10
CA PHE A 275 -3.53 2.79 16.27
C PHE A 275 -4.13 1.85 15.20
N ILE A 276 -3.42 1.64 14.09
CA ILE A 276 -3.80 0.70 13.02
C ILE A 276 -3.17 -0.69 13.27
N ASN A 277 -2.08 -0.78 14.04
CA ASN A 277 -1.30 -2.02 14.26
C ASN A 277 -1.39 -2.63 15.67
N GLN A 278 -2.30 -2.19 16.54
CA GLN A 278 -2.52 -2.88 17.83
C GLN A 278 -3.60 -3.96 17.71
N SER A 279 -3.22 -5.05 17.05
CA SER A 279 -3.74 -6.40 17.32
C SER A 279 -2.56 -7.37 17.31
N LEU A 280 -1.93 -7.51 18.47
CA LEU A 280 -1.36 -8.77 18.93
C LEU A 280 -2.30 -9.29 20.02
#